data_AF-A0A7W9MVB7-F1
#
_entry.id   AF-A0A7W9MVB7-F1
#
_cell.length_a   1.000
_cell.length_b   1.000
_cell.length_c   1.000
_cell.angle_alpha   90.00
_cell.angle_beta   90.00
_cell.angle_gamma   90.00
#
_symmetry.space_group_name_H-M   'P 1'
#
loop_
_entity.id
_entity.type
_entity.pdbx_description
1 polymer ?
#
loop_
_entity_poly.entity_id
_entity_poly.type
_entity_poly.pdbx_seq_one_letter_code
_entity_poly.pdbx_strand_id
1 'polypeptide(L)'
;MRWPWGLAVGTSLLVATMLVGGGWLLLAADLSGGAFAGLAAVAGGLAVLGLLVARREPRNVVGAMLTLVGALVAYLAGREVYYDAAAVGVVPLDRRVVAWLEESGWWLFVVVALLLLYFPEGRLVSPRWRVVPLGLVLLGAAQQVFGAFATAPFLAPLEGWARPYAPLPLGLRVLSEVVFGVFLGLVLVAAASVVVRFRRSTGRPRAQVKWLAIAGVVAVCYPFVCLAEIVVTGESGTVATVTGVLALVSLPTAVAVAVLQHDLYDVDRAVADAVTYAIVLVALLATYAVSALALGLVVGRGSAVAAATATAVCALVLAPLRSWLRRVVDRRLYPPRRAALAAIDELQHRIHAGEGSPEELEAVLRQALRDPELRVGYLVPGAAGFVDAAGEPVGGEVVPVMLGGVQIGVLAGNGSAVLRVVADAAASLVEVTRLRAELAGALREVEASRARLVQAGDAERRRLERDLHDGAQQRLVSLGMSLRLAQRHLADGTVDVDGVLDQGLPSWLRRWRSCGRSRTGCGRRAWTTGCRPRWRRSRGTCRFRCACRWWGMSCRSS
;
A
#
# COMPACT_ATOMS: atom_id res chain seq x y z
N MET A 1 -22.05 24.02 -20.38
CA MET A 1 -21.20 25.19 -20.72
C MET A 1 -19.76 24.89 -20.31
N ARG A 2 -18.78 25.10 -21.21
CA ARG A 2 -17.34 24.84 -20.99
C ARG A 2 -16.57 26.10 -20.55
N TRP A 3 -17.25 27.06 -19.92
CA TRP A 3 -16.64 28.31 -19.48
C TRP A 3 -15.42 28.13 -18.55
N PRO A 4 -15.35 27.10 -17.65
CA PRO A 4 -14.16 26.92 -16.80
C PRO A 4 -12.92 26.55 -17.61
N TRP A 5 -13.08 25.77 -18.68
CA TRP A 5 -11.98 25.41 -19.57
C TRP A 5 -11.46 26.63 -20.34
N GLY A 6 -12.36 27.47 -20.86
CA GLY A 6 -11.97 28.73 -21.51
C GLY A 6 -11.21 29.66 -20.56
N LEU A 7 -11.67 29.79 -19.31
CA LEU A 7 -10.98 30.56 -18.27
C LEU A 7 -9.59 30.00 -17.98
N ALA A 8 -9.44 28.68 -17.88
CA ALA A 8 -8.16 28.02 -17.61
C ALA A 8 -7.15 28.26 -18.75
N VAL A 9 -7.59 28.18 -20.00
CA VAL A 9 -6.74 28.47 -21.17
C VAL A 9 -6.33 29.94 -21.18
N GLY A 10 -7.28 30.86 -21.01
CA GLY A 10 -7.00 32.30 -20.99
C GLY A 10 -6.04 32.72 -19.89
N THR A 11 -6.25 32.21 -18.66
CA THR A 11 -5.35 32.48 -17.52
C THR A 11 -3.98 31.83 -17.70
N SER A 12 -3.87 30.66 -18.34
CA SER A 12 -2.57 30.04 -18.65
C SER A 12 -1.79 30.82 -19.71
N LEU A 13 -2.48 31.35 -20.72
CA LEU A 13 -1.87 32.26 -21.70
C LEU A 13 -1.39 33.53 -21.02
N LEU A 14 -2.19 34.10 -20.11
CA LEU A 14 -1.81 35.26 -19.32
C LEU A 14 -0.51 35.02 -18.53
N VAL A 15 -0.42 33.87 -17.83
CA VAL A 15 0.80 33.43 -17.14
C VAL A 15 1.99 33.43 -18.10
N ALA A 16 1.86 32.78 -19.26
CA ALA A 16 2.95 32.70 -20.23
C ALA A 16 3.40 34.10 -20.69
N THR A 17 2.48 35.01 -21.00
CA THR A 17 2.81 36.40 -21.36
C THR A 17 3.50 37.16 -20.22
N MET A 18 3.03 37.02 -18.98
CA MET A 18 3.66 37.67 -17.82
C MET A 18 5.08 37.16 -17.57
N LEU A 19 5.31 35.86 -17.70
CA LEU A 19 6.63 35.26 -17.51
C LEU A 19 7.60 35.64 -18.63
N VAL A 20 7.15 35.66 -19.89
CA VAL A 20 7.98 36.11 -21.02
C VAL A 20 8.29 37.60 -20.89
N GLY A 21 7.31 38.43 -20.54
CA GLY A 21 7.51 39.87 -20.32
C GLY A 21 8.47 40.17 -19.18
N GLY A 22 8.31 39.51 -18.03
CA GLY A 22 9.21 39.64 -16.89
C GLY A 22 10.63 39.17 -17.21
N GLY A 23 10.78 38.04 -17.92
CA GLY A 23 12.08 37.53 -18.35
C GLY A 23 12.79 38.46 -19.34
N TRP A 24 12.05 39.03 -20.29
CA TRP A 24 12.59 40.04 -21.21
C TRP A 24 13.04 41.29 -20.46
N LEU A 25 12.25 41.75 -19.48
CA LEU A 25 12.58 42.93 -18.70
C LEU A 25 13.81 42.74 -17.81
N LEU A 26 13.97 41.56 -17.20
CA LEU A 26 15.18 41.20 -16.46
C LEU A 26 16.44 41.31 -17.32
N LEU A 27 16.38 40.79 -18.55
CA LEU A 27 17.49 40.86 -19.50
C LEU A 27 17.76 42.30 -19.97
N ALA A 28 16.70 43.07 -20.22
CA ALA A 28 16.81 44.45 -20.66
C ALA A 28 17.38 45.39 -19.58
N ALA A 29 17.11 45.10 -18.31
CA ALA A 29 17.55 45.89 -17.16
C ALA A 29 18.82 45.37 -16.46
N ASP A 30 19.44 44.31 -16.98
CA ASP A 30 20.64 43.66 -16.42
C ASP A 30 20.50 43.29 -14.93
N LEU A 31 19.34 42.71 -14.58
CA LEU A 31 18.96 42.38 -13.21
C LEU A 31 19.23 40.91 -12.86
N SER A 32 19.51 40.62 -11.59
CA SER A 32 19.64 39.24 -11.10
C SER A 32 18.30 38.50 -11.12
N GLY A 33 18.20 37.43 -11.90
CA GLY A 33 16.92 36.72 -12.13
C GLY A 33 16.61 35.57 -11.16
N GLY A 34 17.40 35.34 -10.11
CA GLY A 34 17.28 34.14 -9.27
C GLY A 34 15.91 33.95 -8.60
N ALA A 35 15.43 34.99 -7.91
CA ALA A 35 14.12 34.96 -7.25
C ALA A 35 12.96 34.85 -8.27
N PHE A 36 13.05 35.59 -9.37
CA PHE A 36 12.07 35.52 -10.45
C PHE A 36 12.01 34.13 -11.07
N ALA A 37 13.14 33.49 -11.37
CA ALA A 37 13.18 32.16 -11.96
C ALA A 37 12.47 31.12 -11.08
N GLY A 38 12.67 31.18 -9.76
CA GLY A 38 11.99 30.32 -8.80
C GLY A 38 10.46 30.51 -8.80
N LEU A 39 10.00 31.75 -8.69
CA LEU A 39 8.55 32.06 -8.71
C LEU A 39 7.92 31.82 -10.08
N ALA A 40 8.65 32.05 -11.18
CA ALA A 40 8.22 31.77 -12.54
C ALA A 40 8.03 30.27 -12.76
N ALA A 41 8.94 29.44 -12.25
CA ALA A 41 8.80 27.98 -12.28
C ALA A 41 7.56 27.52 -11.50
N VAL A 42 7.31 28.09 -10.32
CA VAL A 42 6.10 27.82 -9.53
C VAL A 42 4.84 28.23 -10.30
N ALA A 43 4.78 29.47 -10.80
CA ALA A 43 3.63 29.99 -11.54
C ALA A 43 3.32 29.15 -12.79
N GLY A 44 4.34 28.83 -13.59
CA GLY A 44 4.22 27.98 -14.78
C GLY A 44 3.78 26.56 -14.42
N GLY A 45 4.36 25.96 -13.38
CA GLY A 45 3.96 24.64 -12.89
C GLY A 45 2.50 24.59 -12.44
N LEU A 46 2.03 25.61 -11.72
CA LEU A 46 0.64 25.74 -11.30
C LEU A 46 -0.32 25.94 -12.48
N ALA A 47 0.07 26.73 -13.49
CA ALA A 47 -0.71 26.91 -14.72
C ALA A 47 -0.84 25.59 -15.50
N VAL A 48 0.25 24.84 -15.65
CA VAL A 48 0.24 23.52 -16.30
C VAL A 48 -0.64 22.54 -15.52
N LEU A 49 -0.49 22.46 -14.19
CA LEU A 49 -1.32 21.62 -13.33
C LEU A 49 -2.80 21.96 -13.46
N GLY A 50 -3.15 23.25 -13.40
CA GLY A 50 -4.52 23.73 -13.55
C GLY A 50 -5.12 23.41 -14.92
N LEU A 51 -4.32 23.55 -16.00
CA LEU A 51 -4.74 23.21 -17.36
C LEU A 51 -4.96 21.70 -17.53
N LEU A 52 -4.12 20.86 -16.93
CA LEU A 52 -4.30 19.40 -16.91
C LEU A 52 -5.60 19.00 -16.20
N VAL A 53 -5.87 19.60 -15.03
CA VAL A 53 -7.12 19.39 -14.28
C VAL A 53 -8.33 19.86 -15.09
N ALA A 54 -8.28 21.06 -15.68
CA ALA A 54 -9.36 21.62 -16.50
C ALA A 54 -9.60 20.82 -17.79
N ARG A 55 -8.58 20.19 -18.36
CA ARG A 55 -8.70 19.31 -19.53
C ARG A 55 -9.40 17.99 -19.17
N ARG A 56 -9.11 17.43 -18.00
CA ARG A 56 -9.70 16.16 -17.53
C ARG A 56 -11.13 16.35 -17.02
N GLU A 57 -11.41 17.44 -16.32
CA GLU A 57 -12.74 17.80 -15.81
C GLU A 57 -13.19 19.20 -16.31
N PRO A 58 -13.63 19.36 -17.57
CA PRO A 58 -13.90 20.68 -18.18
C PRO A 58 -15.12 21.42 -17.62
N ARG A 59 -15.92 20.77 -16.77
CA ARG A 59 -17.05 21.38 -16.06
C ARG A 59 -16.68 21.84 -14.64
N ASN A 60 -15.54 21.40 -14.12
CA ASN A 60 -15.11 21.69 -12.77
C ASN A 60 -14.31 23.00 -12.75
N VAL A 61 -14.68 23.90 -11.83
CA VAL A 61 -14.06 25.25 -11.69
C VAL A 61 -12.68 25.15 -11.04
N VAL A 62 -12.38 24.05 -10.33
CA VAL A 62 -11.11 23.84 -9.61
C VAL A 62 -9.89 24.00 -10.52
N GLY A 63 -9.92 23.43 -11.74
CA GLY A 63 -8.80 23.58 -12.69
C GLY A 63 -8.52 25.04 -13.05
N ALA A 64 -9.57 25.84 -13.25
CA ALA A 64 -9.44 27.26 -13.56
C ALA A 64 -9.01 28.11 -12.36
N MET A 65 -9.34 27.69 -11.14
CA MET A 65 -8.83 28.33 -9.91
C MET A 65 -7.34 28.06 -9.71
N LEU A 66 -6.86 26.85 -10.04
CA LEU A 66 -5.43 26.53 -9.99
C LEU A 66 -4.62 27.38 -10.98
N THR A 67 -5.11 27.57 -12.21
CA THR A 67 -4.46 28.46 -13.18
C THR A 67 -4.50 29.93 -12.73
N LEU A 68 -5.56 30.34 -12.02
CA LEU A 68 -5.65 31.68 -11.42
C LEU A 68 -4.64 31.87 -10.28
N VAL A 69 -4.38 30.86 -9.45
CA VAL A 69 -3.28 30.90 -8.46
C VAL A 69 -1.95 31.10 -9.19
N GLY A 70 -1.69 30.33 -10.25
CA GLY A 70 -0.49 30.49 -11.07
C GLY A 70 -0.36 31.89 -11.68
N ALA A 71 -1.46 32.44 -12.22
CA ALA A 71 -1.51 33.79 -12.77
C ALA A 71 -1.17 34.86 -11.73
N LEU A 72 -1.67 34.70 -10.51
CA LEU A 72 -1.36 35.65 -9.45
C LEU A 72 0.10 35.55 -8.99
N VAL A 73 0.67 34.35 -8.90
CA VAL A 73 2.09 34.18 -8.59
C VAL A 73 2.96 34.78 -9.71
N ALA A 74 2.58 34.60 -10.98
CA ALA A 74 3.26 35.24 -12.11
C ALA A 74 3.17 36.78 -12.06
N TYR A 75 2.00 37.31 -11.70
CA TYR A 75 1.82 38.75 -11.51
C TYR A 75 2.70 39.29 -10.39
N LEU A 76 2.74 38.63 -9.22
CA LEU A 76 3.58 39.05 -8.10
C LEU A 76 5.06 39.02 -8.50
N ALA A 77 5.53 37.95 -9.15
CA ALA A 77 6.90 37.84 -9.61
C ALA A 77 7.27 38.91 -10.67
N GLY A 78 6.38 39.14 -11.64
CA GLY A 78 6.59 40.15 -12.68
C GLY A 78 6.52 41.59 -12.13
N ARG A 79 5.69 41.83 -11.12
CA ARG A 79 5.60 43.12 -10.43
C ARG A 79 6.91 43.48 -9.73
N GLU A 80 7.53 42.53 -9.00
CA GLU A 80 8.82 42.77 -8.36
C GLU A 80 9.91 43.13 -9.39
N VAL A 81 10.00 42.37 -10.50
CA VAL A 81 10.92 42.68 -11.60
C VAL A 81 10.67 44.07 -12.19
N TYR A 82 9.39 44.45 -12.33
CA TYR A 82 9.02 45.76 -12.84
C TYR A 82 9.45 46.88 -11.87
N TYR A 83 9.35 46.66 -10.57
CA TYR A 83 9.81 47.62 -9.56
C TYR A 83 11.34 47.75 -9.57
N ASP A 84 12.07 46.64 -9.70
CA ASP A 84 13.53 46.65 -9.85
C ASP A 84 13.96 47.41 -11.10
N ALA A 85 13.32 47.16 -12.25
CA ALA A 85 13.63 47.85 -13.50
C ALA A 85 13.30 49.35 -13.44
N ALA A 86 12.23 49.72 -12.74
CA ALA A 86 11.87 51.12 -12.51
C ALA A 86 12.87 51.84 -11.58
N ALA A 87 13.38 51.15 -10.56
CA ALA A 87 14.39 51.69 -9.66
C ALA A 87 15.71 52.04 -10.37
N VAL A 88 16.09 51.25 -11.39
CA VAL A 88 17.27 51.49 -12.24
C VAL A 88 16.97 52.48 -13.40
N GLY A 89 15.71 52.89 -13.56
CA GLY A 89 15.30 53.90 -14.54
C GLY A 89 15.08 53.37 -15.96
N VAL A 90 14.96 52.05 -16.14
CA VAL A 90 14.73 51.40 -17.44
C VAL A 90 13.29 51.59 -17.91
N VAL A 91 12.34 51.68 -16.98
CA VAL A 91 10.91 51.79 -17.29
C VAL A 91 10.28 52.96 -16.53
N PRO A 92 9.44 53.79 -17.17
CA PRO A 92 8.70 54.81 -16.45
C PRO A 92 7.65 54.20 -15.52
N LEU A 93 7.62 54.65 -14.27
CA LEU A 93 6.65 54.19 -13.27
C LEU A 93 6.17 55.37 -12.40
N ASP A 94 4.86 55.60 -12.37
CA ASP A 94 4.26 56.59 -11.49
C ASP A 94 4.07 55.98 -10.08
N ARG A 95 4.55 56.69 -9.05
CA ARG A 95 4.34 56.36 -7.63
C ARG A 95 2.87 56.11 -7.27
N ARG A 96 1.91 56.74 -7.97
CA ARG A 96 0.48 56.48 -7.77
C ARG A 96 0.12 55.04 -8.14
N VAL A 97 0.66 54.53 -9.24
CA VAL A 97 0.44 53.15 -9.69
C VAL A 97 1.07 52.18 -8.69
N VAL A 98 2.28 52.47 -8.22
CA VAL A 98 2.95 51.65 -7.18
C VAL A 98 2.09 51.54 -5.93
N ALA A 99 1.56 52.65 -5.42
CA ALA A 99 0.69 52.65 -4.25
C ALA A 99 -0.54 51.74 -4.42
N TRP A 100 -1.12 51.69 -5.62
CA TRP A 100 -2.25 50.81 -5.91
C TRP A 100 -1.86 49.34 -6.07
N LEU A 101 -0.65 49.03 -6.55
CA LEU A 101 -0.24 47.66 -6.88
C LEU A 101 0.58 46.97 -5.78
N GLU A 102 1.22 47.72 -4.88
CA GLU A 102 2.08 47.17 -3.83
C GLU A 102 1.32 46.23 -2.88
N GLU A 103 0.09 46.57 -2.52
CA GLU A 103 -0.74 45.79 -1.59
C GLU A 103 -1.55 44.68 -2.28
N SER A 104 -1.11 44.19 -3.45
CA SER A 104 -1.85 43.15 -4.20
C SER A 104 -1.66 41.71 -3.69
N GLY A 105 -0.80 41.47 -2.70
CA GLY A 105 -0.54 40.12 -2.16
C GLY A 105 -1.78 39.43 -1.59
N TRP A 106 -2.74 40.21 -1.08
CA TRP A 106 -3.95 39.68 -0.43
C TRP A 106 -4.87 38.89 -1.37
N TRP A 107 -4.80 39.15 -2.68
CA TRP A 107 -5.54 38.39 -3.69
C TRP A 107 -5.18 36.91 -3.70
N LEU A 108 -4.00 36.54 -3.18
CA LEU A 108 -3.59 35.14 -3.11
C LEU A 108 -4.44 34.39 -2.09
N PHE A 109 -4.73 35.03 -0.95
CA PHE A 109 -5.66 34.48 0.03
C PHE A 109 -7.08 34.40 -0.52
N VAL A 110 -7.52 35.36 -1.34
CA VAL A 110 -8.83 35.31 -2.02
C VAL A 110 -8.91 34.08 -2.91
N VAL A 111 -7.97 33.89 -3.84
CA VAL A 111 -8.00 32.78 -4.79
C VAL A 111 -7.84 31.43 -4.08
N VAL A 112 -6.97 31.32 -3.08
CA VAL A 112 -6.83 30.10 -2.28
C VAL A 112 -8.12 29.82 -1.47
N ALA A 113 -8.74 30.82 -0.86
CA ALA A 113 -10.01 30.64 -0.15
C ALA A 113 -11.14 30.22 -1.10
N LEU A 114 -11.21 30.78 -2.30
CA LEU A 114 -12.14 30.34 -3.34
C LEU A 114 -11.86 28.89 -3.76
N LEU A 115 -10.59 28.53 -3.96
CA LEU A 115 -10.20 27.15 -4.25
C LEU A 115 -10.69 26.20 -3.16
N LEU A 116 -10.46 26.51 -1.88
CA LEU A 116 -10.96 25.71 -0.73
C LEU A 116 -12.49 25.61 -0.71
N LEU A 117 -13.19 26.69 -1.03
CA LEU A 117 -14.64 26.76 -0.99
C LEU A 117 -15.30 25.94 -2.11
N TYR A 118 -14.72 25.93 -3.31
CA TYR A 118 -15.24 25.21 -4.47
C TYR A 118 -14.71 23.76 -4.57
N PHE A 119 -13.59 23.44 -3.93
CA PHE A 119 -13.05 22.09 -3.88
C PHE A 119 -13.97 21.11 -3.12
N PRO A 120 -14.10 19.84 -3.55
CA PRO A 120 -13.53 19.22 -4.76
C PRO A 120 -14.42 19.28 -6.00
N GLU A 121 -15.74 19.39 -5.83
CA GLU A 121 -16.73 19.19 -6.91
C GLU A 121 -17.03 20.45 -7.75
N GLY A 122 -16.42 21.60 -7.42
CA GLY A 122 -16.70 22.88 -8.07
C GLY A 122 -18.03 23.51 -7.66
N ARG A 123 -18.60 23.13 -6.51
CA ARG A 123 -19.90 23.61 -6.00
C ARG A 123 -19.81 23.95 -4.53
N LEU A 124 -20.53 24.97 -4.08
CA LEU A 124 -20.62 25.40 -2.67
C LEU A 124 -21.34 24.36 -1.79
N VAL A 125 -21.05 24.36 -0.48
CA VAL A 125 -21.64 23.41 0.50
C VAL A 125 -23.16 23.54 0.59
N SER A 126 -23.69 24.76 0.56
CA SER A 126 -25.13 25.03 0.48
C SER A 126 -25.39 26.41 -0.14
N PRO A 127 -26.63 26.74 -0.54
CA PRO A 127 -26.95 28.03 -1.16
C PRO A 127 -26.61 29.24 -0.28
N ARG A 128 -26.64 29.07 1.05
CA ARG A 128 -26.31 30.13 2.02
C ARG A 128 -24.84 30.54 1.96
N TRP A 129 -23.96 29.69 1.43
CA TRP A 129 -22.52 29.99 1.29
C TRP A 129 -22.19 30.92 0.11
N ARG A 130 -23.19 31.33 -0.70
CA ARG A 130 -22.98 32.25 -1.84
C ARG A 130 -22.50 33.64 -1.41
N VAL A 131 -22.72 34.03 -0.16
CA VAL A 131 -22.25 35.32 0.38
C VAL A 131 -20.74 35.33 0.64
N VAL A 132 -20.14 34.18 0.95
CA VAL A 132 -18.70 34.06 1.28
C VAL A 132 -17.79 34.43 0.12
N PRO A 133 -17.93 33.87 -1.11
CA PRO A 133 -17.06 34.22 -2.22
C PRO A 133 -17.24 35.68 -2.66
N LEU A 134 -18.48 36.20 -2.59
CA LEU A 134 -18.75 37.61 -2.85
C LEU A 134 -18.06 38.51 -1.82
N GLY A 135 -18.19 38.18 -0.53
CA GLY A 135 -17.53 38.90 0.56
C GLY A 135 -16.01 38.89 0.44
N LEU A 136 -15.40 37.75 0.10
CA LEU A 136 -13.95 37.66 -0.12
C LEU A 136 -13.47 38.61 -1.22
N VAL A 137 -14.17 38.68 -2.35
CA VAL A 137 -13.80 39.56 -3.46
C VAL A 137 -14.04 41.03 -3.11
N LEU A 138 -15.19 41.37 -2.52
CA LEU A 138 -15.53 42.75 -2.15
C LEU A 138 -14.61 43.30 -1.05
N LEU A 139 -14.35 42.52 0.00
CA LEU A 139 -13.44 42.93 1.08
C LEU A 139 -11.98 42.95 0.61
N GLY A 140 -11.59 42.03 -0.29
CA GLY A 140 -10.28 42.07 -0.94
C GLY A 140 -10.09 43.33 -1.78
N ALA A 141 -11.10 43.72 -2.56
CA ALA A 141 -11.09 44.98 -3.31
C ALA A 141 -11.05 46.20 -2.38
N ALA A 142 -11.82 46.18 -1.28
CA ALA A 142 -11.76 47.24 -0.27
C ALA A 142 -10.37 47.34 0.37
N GLN A 143 -9.73 46.21 0.68
CA GLN A 143 -8.35 46.18 1.17
C GLN A 143 -7.35 46.74 0.15
N GLN A 144 -7.51 46.43 -1.13
CA GLN A 144 -6.68 47.03 -2.18
C GLN A 144 -6.77 48.56 -2.18
N VAL A 145 -7.98 49.09 -2.02
CA VAL A 145 -8.21 50.54 -1.96
C VAL A 145 -7.57 51.14 -0.70
N PHE A 146 -7.78 50.54 0.48
CA PHE A 146 -7.18 51.02 1.72
C PHE A 146 -5.66 50.96 1.70
N GLY A 147 -5.08 49.89 1.13
CA GLY A 147 -3.65 49.70 0.98
C GLY A 147 -2.96 50.81 0.20
N ALA A 148 -3.64 51.41 -0.78
CA ALA A 148 -3.12 52.57 -1.52
C ALA A 148 -2.83 53.78 -0.62
N PHE A 149 -3.53 53.90 0.53
CA PHE A 149 -3.35 54.97 1.52
C PHE A 149 -2.47 54.54 2.71
N ALA A 150 -1.72 53.45 2.59
CA ALA A 150 -0.80 53.01 3.63
C ALA A 150 0.25 54.09 3.95
N THR A 151 0.59 54.19 5.24
CA THR A 151 1.56 55.19 5.73
C THR A 151 2.97 54.63 5.85
N ALA A 152 3.14 53.31 5.78
CA ALA A 152 4.45 52.68 5.73
C ALA A 152 5.20 53.11 4.46
N PRO A 153 6.52 53.27 4.49
CA PRO A 153 7.31 53.50 3.27
C PRO A 153 7.09 52.35 2.26
N PHE A 154 7.41 52.60 0.99
CA PHE A 154 7.43 51.51 0.00
C PHE A 154 8.49 50.48 0.39
N LEU A 155 8.29 49.22 0.01
CA LEU A 155 9.31 48.17 0.16
C LEU A 155 10.52 48.41 -0.78
N ALA A 156 11.67 47.83 -0.44
CA ALA A 156 12.82 47.76 -1.36
C ALA A 156 12.37 47.21 -2.73
N PRO A 157 12.84 47.79 -3.85
CA PRO A 157 13.88 48.82 -3.97
C PRO A 157 13.39 50.28 -3.93
N LEU A 158 12.11 50.53 -3.67
CA LEU A 158 11.48 51.86 -3.82
C LEU A 158 11.35 52.65 -2.51
N GLU A 159 12.05 52.26 -1.44
CA GLU A 159 11.94 52.84 -0.09
C GLU A 159 12.12 54.37 -0.04
N GLY A 160 12.94 54.93 -0.94
CA GLY A 160 13.18 56.37 -1.03
C GLY A 160 12.04 57.18 -1.64
N TRP A 161 11.00 56.53 -2.19
CA TRP A 161 9.89 57.21 -2.85
C TRP A 161 8.85 57.67 -1.84
N ALA A 162 8.40 58.92 -1.95
CA ALA A 162 7.33 59.44 -1.10
C ALA A 162 5.96 58.89 -1.49
N ARG A 163 5.18 58.48 -0.49
CA ARG A 163 3.77 58.07 -0.67
C ARG A 163 2.97 59.19 -1.35
N PRO A 164 2.17 58.89 -2.39
CA PRO A 164 1.46 59.92 -3.15
C PRO A 164 0.19 60.43 -2.46
N TYR A 165 -0.35 59.70 -1.48
CA TYR A 165 -1.61 60.02 -0.82
C TYR A 165 -1.40 60.35 0.66
N ALA A 166 -2.20 61.29 1.17
CA ALA A 166 -2.21 61.65 2.58
C ALA A 166 -2.79 60.50 3.45
N PRO A 167 -2.36 60.37 4.71
CA PRO A 167 -2.89 59.37 5.62
C PRO A 167 -4.40 59.55 5.81
N LEU A 168 -5.13 58.43 5.83
CA LEU A 168 -6.57 58.44 6.10
C LEU A 168 -6.87 58.96 7.53
N PRO A 169 -8.03 59.62 7.73
CA PRO A 169 -8.48 60.00 9.06
C PRO A 169 -8.66 58.75 9.94
N LEU A 170 -8.52 58.93 11.26
CA LEU A 170 -8.52 57.82 12.22
C LEU A 170 -9.70 56.86 12.06
N GLY A 171 -10.92 57.37 11.84
CA GLY A 171 -12.12 56.55 11.65
C GLY A 171 -12.02 55.59 10.45
N LEU A 172 -11.47 56.05 9.32
CA LEU A 172 -11.28 55.21 8.13
C LEU A 172 -10.12 54.21 8.31
N ARG A 173 -9.10 54.56 9.10
CA ARG A 173 -8.03 53.62 9.48
C ARG A 173 -8.54 52.50 10.39
N VAL A 174 -9.37 52.84 11.38
CA VAL A 174 -10.00 51.80 12.22
C VAL A 174 -10.92 50.92 11.36
N LEU A 175 -11.67 51.52 10.42
CA LEU A 175 -12.49 50.77 9.49
C LEU A 175 -11.65 49.82 8.61
N SER A 176 -10.49 50.24 8.12
CA SER A 176 -9.62 49.36 7.31
C SER A 176 -9.14 48.14 8.09
N GLU A 177 -8.78 48.31 9.36
CA GLU A 177 -8.41 47.19 10.24
C GLU A 177 -9.59 46.25 10.51
N VAL A 178 -10.79 46.80 10.72
CA VAL A 178 -12.01 45.99 10.89
C VAL A 178 -12.33 45.21 9.60
N VAL A 179 -12.27 45.86 8.43
CA VAL A 179 -12.47 45.22 7.13
C VAL A 179 -11.45 44.10 6.92
N PHE A 180 -10.20 44.32 7.32
CA PHE A 180 -9.13 43.32 7.24
C PHE A 180 -9.41 42.13 8.17
N GLY A 181 -9.80 42.37 9.42
CA GLY A 181 -10.18 41.32 10.36
C GLY A 181 -11.37 40.49 9.88
N VAL A 182 -12.40 41.13 9.30
CA VAL A 182 -13.55 40.43 8.70
C VAL A 182 -13.11 39.60 7.48
N PHE A 183 -12.21 40.13 6.65
CA PHE A 183 -11.62 39.41 5.53
C PHE A 183 -10.91 38.12 5.98
N LEU A 184 -10.04 38.21 6.99
CA LEU A 184 -9.38 37.04 7.58
C LEU A 184 -10.39 36.05 8.16
N GLY A 185 -11.44 36.55 8.82
CA GLY A 185 -12.56 35.73 9.28
C GLY A 185 -13.23 34.93 8.15
N LEU A 186 -13.45 35.54 6.98
CA LEU A 186 -13.99 34.83 5.81
C LEU A 186 -13.04 33.78 5.24
N VAL A 187 -11.72 34.03 5.26
CA VAL A 187 -10.71 33.02 4.88
C VAL A 187 -10.80 31.81 5.81
N LEU A 188 -10.95 32.02 7.12
CA LEU A 188 -11.16 30.94 8.09
C LEU A 188 -12.48 30.20 7.87
N VAL A 189 -13.55 30.91 7.52
CA VAL A 189 -14.84 30.30 7.14
C VAL A 189 -14.69 29.43 5.88
N ALA A 190 -13.90 29.86 4.89
CA ALA A 190 -13.59 29.05 3.71
C ALA A 190 -12.84 27.77 4.08
N ALA A 191 -11.86 27.84 5.00
CA ALA A 191 -11.18 26.67 5.55
C ALA A 191 -12.13 25.74 6.33
N ALA A 192 -13.04 26.31 7.15
CA ALA A 192 -14.04 25.54 7.88
C ALA A 192 -15.02 24.80 6.95
N SER A 193 -15.26 25.32 5.74
CA SER A 193 -16.09 24.65 4.73
C SER A 193 -15.56 23.26 4.36
N VAL A 194 -14.23 23.09 4.34
CA VAL A 194 -13.55 21.82 4.07
C VAL A 194 -13.85 20.80 5.18
N VAL A 195 -13.82 21.23 6.44
CA VAL A 195 -14.15 20.38 7.60
C VAL A 195 -15.62 19.98 7.57
N VAL A 196 -16.53 20.91 7.25
CA VAL A 196 -17.96 20.61 7.11
C VAL A 196 -18.19 19.59 6.00
N ARG A 197 -17.52 19.72 4.85
CA ARG A 197 -17.58 18.73 3.75
C ARG A 197 -17.04 17.38 4.19
N PHE A 198 -15.92 17.35 4.90
CA PHE A 198 -15.33 16.11 5.40
C PHE A 198 -16.31 15.34 6.29
N ARG A 199 -17.04 16.04 7.16
CA ARG A 199 -18.04 15.42 8.06
C ARG A 199 -19.30 14.93 7.34
N ARG A 200 -19.67 15.55 6.21
CA ARG A 200 -20.89 15.22 5.45
C ARG A 200 -20.68 14.24 4.30
N SER A 201 -19.46 14.09 3.81
CA SER A 201 -19.14 13.26 2.65
C SER A 201 -18.78 11.82 3.03
N THR A 202 -19.18 10.89 2.18
CA THR A 202 -18.79 9.48 2.19
C THR A 202 -18.19 9.11 0.83
N GLY A 203 -17.31 8.10 0.79
CA GLY A 203 -16.66 7.65 -0.45
C GLY A 203 -15.64 8.64 -1.02
N ARG A 204 -15.65 8.82 -2.35
CA ARG A 204 -14.61 9.54 -3.12
C ARG A 204 -14.38 11.00 -2.70
N PRO A 205 -15.39 11.86 -2.47
CA PRO A 205 -15.15 13.25 -2.06
C PRO A 205 -14.44 13.37 -0.70
N ARG A 206 -14.66 12.40 0.20
CA ARG A 206 -13.98 12.36 1.50
C ARG A 206 -12.48 12.05 1.35
N ALA A 207 -12.12 11.16 0.43
CA ALA A 207 -10.73 10.87 0.11
C ALA A 207 -10.01 12.07 -0.53
N GLN A 208 -10.70 12.86 -1.34
CA GLN A 208 -10.14 14.08 -1.93
C GLN A 208 -9.83 15.15 -0.88
N VAL A 209 -10.70 15.33 0.11
CA VAL A 209 -10.47 16.28 1.22
C VAL A 209 -9.30 15.85 2.13
N LYS A 210 -9.02 14.55 2.23
CA LYS A 210 -7.87 14.04 2.98
C LYS A 210 -6.52 14.51 2.40
N TRP A 211 -6.37 14.57 1.08
CA TRP A 211 -5.17 15.14 0.44
C TRP A 211 -4.93 16.60 0.77
N LEU A 212 -6.01 17.38 0.84
CA LEU A 212 -5.93 18.78 1.23
C LEU A 212 -5.47 18.93 2.69
N ALA A 213 -5.84 17.99 3.57
CA ALA A 213 -5.34 17.97 4.95
C ALA A 213 -3.82 17.70 5.01
N ILE A 214 -3.28 16.84 4.14
CA ILE A 214 -1.83 16.60 4.03
C ILE A 214 -1.12 17.89 3.61
N ALA A 215 -1.62 18.61 2.59
CA ALA A 215 -1.01 19.88 2.20
C ALA A 215 -1.14 20.97 3.28
N GLY A 216 -2.26 21.00 4.00
CA GLY A 216 -2.49 21.92 5.11
C GLY A 216 -1.43 21.81 6.22
N VAL A 217 -0.80 20.63 6.40
CA VAL A 217 0.31 20.46 7.35
C VAL A 217 1.45 21.43 7.07
N VAL A 218 1.88 21.56 5.81
CA VAL A 218 3.01 22.42 5.44
C VAL A 218 2.65 23.89 5.68
N ALA A 219 1.42 24.29 5.32
CA ALA A 219 0.92 25.64 5.58
C ALA A 219 0.87 25.98 7.09
N VAL A 220 0.49 25.01 7.94
CA VAL A 220 0.50 25.19 9.40
C VAL A 220 1.93 25.25 9.96
N CYS A 221 2.88 24.49 9.40
CA CYS A 221 4.27 24.48 9.86
C CYS A 221 5.04 25.75 9.49
N TYR A 222 4.73 26.35 8.33
CA TYR A 222 5.41 27.54 7.81
C TYR A 222 5.61 28.69 8.83
N PRO A 223 4.59 29.20 9.54
CA PRO A 223 4.79 30.29 10.50
C PRO A 223 5.73 29.90 11.65
N PHE A 224 5.75 28.63 12.07
CA PHE A 224 6.68 28.17 13.11
C PHE A 224 8.11 28.04 12.62
N VAL A 225 8.30 27.61 11.37
CA VAL A 225 9.63 27.57 10.75
C VAL A 225 10.18 28.99 10.58
N CYS A 226 9.34 29.91 10.10
CA CYS A 226 9.69 31.32 9.96
C CYS A 226 10.06 31.94 11.32
N LEU A 227 9.23 31.73 12.35
CA LEU A 227 9.52 32.20 13.70
C LEU A 227 10.82 31.62 14.25
N ALA A 228 11.07 30.32 14.07
CA ALA A 228 12.29 29.67 14.54
C ALA A 228 13.53 30.27 13.86
N GLU A 229 13.50 30.48 12.55
CA GLU A 229 14.62 31.07 11.81
C GLU A 229 14.89 32.52 12.24
N ILE A 230 13.85 33.34 12.42
CA ILE A 230 13.96 34.72 12.93
C ILE A 230 14.57 34.72 14.34
N VAL A 231 14.19 33.78 15.20
CA VAL A 231 14.75 33.70 16.55
C VAL A 231 16.23 33.29 16.56
N VAL A 232 16.65 32.43 15.61
CA VAL A 232 18.06 31.99 15.51
C VAL A 232 18.95 33.03 14.85
N THR A 233 18.50 33.58 13.72
CA THR A 233 19.34 34.38 12.81
C THR A 233 19.06 35.88 12.92
N GLY A 234 17.98 36.27 13.59
CA GLY A 234 17.52 37.66 13.68
C GLY A 234 16.64 38.12 12.52
N GLU A 235 16.64 37.39 11.40
CA GLU A 235 15.92 37.73 10.17
C GLU A 235 15.26 36.47 9.55
N SER A 236 14.37 36.65 8.58
CA SER A 236 13.88 35.53 7.78
C SER A 236 14.90 35.20 6.69
N GLY A 237 15.31 33.95 6.59
CA GLY A 237 16.34 33.49 5.66
C GLY A 237 15.83 32.48 4.65
N THR A 238 16.76 31.71 4.09
CA THR A 238 16.48 30.73 3.04
C THR A 238 15.52 29.63 3.50
N VAL A 239 15.53 29.24 4.78
CA VAL A 239 14.69 28.13 5.27
C VAL A 239 13.22 28.53 5.28
N ALA A 240 12.89 29.74 5.73
CA ALA A 240 11.54 30.31 5.67
C ALA A 240 11.11 30.48 4.21
N THR A 241 11.96 31.00 3.33
CA THR A 241 11.63 31.17 1.91
C THR A 241 11.29 29.83 1.25
N VAL A 242 12.14 28.81 1.41
CA VAL A 242 11.92 27.47 0.84
C VAL A 242 10.65 26.85 1.42
N THR A 243 10.42 26.98 2.73
CA THR A 243 9.21 26.45 3.39
C THR A 243 7.95 27.17 2.92
N GLY A 244 8.02 28.48 2.69
CA GLY A 244 6.93 29.28 2.14
C GLY A 244 6.57 28.86 0.73
N VAL A 245 7.57 28.61 -0.13
CA VAL A 245 7.37 28.08 -1.48
C VAL A 245 6.76 26.68 -1.44
N LEU A 246 7.22 25.81 -0.54
CA LEU A 246 6.63 24.48 -0.33
C LEU A 246 5.18 24.57 0.14
N ALA A 247 4.87 25.48 1.08
CA ALA A 247 3.50 25.72 1.53
C ALA A 247 2.60 26.19 0.37
N LEU A 248 3.10 27.12 -0.45
CA LEU A 248 2.40 27.64 -1.62
C LEU A 248 2.13 26.56 -2.68
N VAL A 249 3.08 25.67 -2.95
CA VAL A 249 2.98 24.63 -3.98
C VAL A 249 2.18 23.42 -3.50
N SER A 250 2.34 23.03 -2.23
CA SER A 250 1.73 21.81 -1.68
C SER A 250 0.20 21.78 -1.81
N LEU A 251 -0.49 22.90 -1.54
CA LEU A 251 -1.95 22.97 -1.57
C LEU A 251 -2.52 22.80 -2.99
N PRO A 252 -2.10 23.57 -4.01
CA PRO A 252 -2.50 23.34 -5.40
C PRO A 252 -2.15 21.96 -5.92
N THR A 253 -0.97 21.43 -5.57
CA THR A 253 -0.52 20.10 -6.03
C THR A 253 -1.36 18.99 -5.42
N ALA A 254 -1.68 19.06 -4.12
CA ALA A 254 -2.57 18.12 -3.47
C ALA A 254 -3.99 18.18 -4.03
N VAL A 255 -4.50 19.38 -4.35
CA VAL A 255 -5.78 19.56 -5.04
C VAL A 255 -5.76 18.93 -6.42
N ALA A 256 -4.70 19.14 -7.21
CA ALA A 256 -4.55 18.53 -8.53
C ALA A 256 -4.48 17.00 -8.44
N VAL A 257 -3.67 16.44 -7.53
CA VAL A 257 -3.57 14.99 -7.28
C VAL A 257 -4.93 14.42 -6.89
N ALA A 258 -5.66 15.08 -5.97
CA ALA A 258 -6.97 14.64 -5.51
C ALA A 258 -8.03 14.62 -6.64
N VAL A 259 -7.96 15.53 -7.60
CA VAL A 259 -8.88 15.55 -8.74
C VAL A 259 -8.44 14.57 -9.83
N LEU A 260 -7.14 14.47 -10.14
CA LEU A 260 -6.62 13.65 -11.23
C LEU A 260 -6.58 12.16 -10.92
N GLN A 261 -6.19 11.77 -9.70
CA GLN A 261 -6.18 10.36 -9.28
C GLN A 261 -7.56 9.95 -8.74
N HIS A 262 -8.24 9.09 -9.49
CA HIS A 262 -9.61 8.68 -9.19
C HIS A 262 -9.69 7.44 -8.27
N ASP A 263 -8.60 6.65 -8.22
CA ASP A 263 -8.45 5.43 -7.40
C ASP A 263 -7.41 5.63 -6.28
N LEU A 264 -7.65 6.63 -5.44
CA LEU A 264 -6.76 6.96 -4.34
C LEU A 264 -6.88 5.93 -3.20
N TYR A 265 -6.16 4.82 -3.40
CA TYR A 265 -5.86 3.82 -2.38
C TYR A 265 -5.00 4.46 -1.26
N ASP A 266 -5.33 4.15 0.00
CA ASP A 266 -4.54 4.42 1.22
C ASP A 266 -4.17 5.88 1.57
N VAL A 267 -4.96 6.88 1.17
CA VAL A 267 -4.81 8.29 1.65
C VAL A 267 -4.85 8.36 3.17
N ASP A 268 -5.60 7.45 3.78
CA ASP A 268 -5.82 7.34 5.21
C ASP A 268 -4.46 7.23 5.94
N ARG A 269 -3.60 6.28 5.53
CA ARG A 269 -2.27 6.11 6.13
C ARG A 269 -1.40 7.35 5.95
N ALA A 270 -1.37 7.90 4.72
CA ALA A 270 -0.57 9.08 4.42
C ALA A 270 -0.99 10.31 5.26
N VAL A 271 -2.29 10.52 5.47
CA VAL A 271 -2.80 11.58 6.36
C VAL A 271 -2.38 11.34 7.79
N ALA A 272 -2.45 10.10 8.26
CA ALA A 272 -2.09 9.74 9.62
C ALA A 272 -0.64 10.09 9.94
N ASP A 273 0.25 9.61 9.06
CA ASP A 273 1.67 9.84 9.19
C ASP A 273 1.93 11.35 9.08
N ALA A 274 1.40 12.03 8.06
CA ALA A 274 1.56 13.47 7.86
C ALA A 274 1.10 14.29 9.07
N VAL A 275 -0.09 14.03 9.62
CA VAL A 275 -0.63 14.74 10.79
C VAL A 275 0.20 14.45 12.04
N THR A 276 0.63 13.20 12.25
CA THR A 276 1.47 12.84 13.39
C THR A 276 2.81 13.58 13.34
N TYR A 277 3.48 13.55 12.18
CA TYR A 277 4.74 14.27 11.98
C TYR A 277 4.55 15.79 12.05
N ALA A 278 3.42 16.32 11.57
CA ALA A 278 3.06 17.74 11.69
C ALA A 278 2.96 18.19 13.15
N ILE A 279 2.19 17.47 13.96
CA ILE A 279 1.98 17.83 15.37
C ILE A 279 3.32 17.79 16.12
N VAL A 280 4.14 16.77 15.87
CA VAL A 280 5.47 16.66 16.47
C VAL A 280 6.38 17.81 16.02
N LEU A 281 6.37 18.15 14.73
CA LEU A 281 7.18 19.23 14.17
C LEU A 281 6.75 20.60 14.71
N VAL A 282 5.45 20.88 14.77
CA VAL A 282 4.93 22.13 15.33
C VAL A 282 5.24 22.22 16.83
N ALA A 283 5.04 21.15 17.60
CA ALA A 283 5.40 21.13 19.02
C ALA A 283 6.90 21.36 19.25
N LEU A 284 7.74 20.79 18.38
CA LEU A 284 9.19 20.99 18.36
C LEU A 284 9.54 22.46 18.11
N LEU A 285 9.06 23.02 17.01
CA LEU A 285 9.37 24.39 16.61
C LEU A 285 8.80 25.40 17.62
N ALA A 286 7.62 25.16 18.18
CA ALA A 286 7.02 26.02 19.19
C ALA A 286 7.82 26.00 20.50
N THR A 287 8.22 24.82 20.98
CA THR A 287 9.01 24.68 22.21
C THR A 287 10.39 25.32 22.03
N TYR A 288 10.98 25.17 20.84
CA TYR A 288 12.20 25.86 20.45
C TYR A 288 12.04 27.38 20.46
N ALA A 289 11.05 27.91 19.75
CA ALA A 289 10.80 29.34 19.70
C ALA A 289 10.56 29.94 21.10
N VAL A 290 9.76 29.28 21.95
CA VAL A 290 9.49 29.74 23.32
C VAL A 290 10.74 29.71 24.19
N SER A 291 11.50 28.61 24.19
CA SER A 291 12.71 28.49 25.02
C SER A 291 13.81 29.45 24.58
N ALA A 292 14.03 29.61 23.28
CA ALA A 292 14.99 30.55 22.73
C ALA A 292 14.60 32.01 23.00
N LEU A 293 13.29 32.35 22.90
CA LEU A 293 12.81 33.68 23.28
C LEU A 293 12.99 33.95 24.78
N ALA A 294 12.63 32.99 25.64
CA ALA A 294 12.73 33.11 27.09
C ALA A 294 14.20 33.27 27.55
N LEU A 295 15.12 32.45 27.03
CA LEU A 295 16.54 32.58 27.35
C LEU A 295 17.16 33.85 26.76
N GLY A 296 16.74 34.26 25.56
CA GLY A 296 17.19 35.50 24.93
C GLY A 296 16.83 36.75 25.73
N LEU A 297 15.72 36.73 26.49
CA LEU A 297 15.33 37.81 27.41
C LEU A 297 16.19 37.88 28.67
N VAL A 298 16.74 36.75 29.13
CA VAL A 298 17.52 36.67 30.39
C VAL A 298 19.02 36.87 30.14
N VAL A 299 19.57 36.27 29.08
CA VAL A 299 21.02 36.16 28.84
C VAL A 299 21.48 37.07 27.68
N GLY A 300 20.55 37.64 26.92
CA GLY A 300 20.83 38.44 25.73
C GLY A 300 20.92 37.61 24.45
N ARG A 301 20.36 38.15 23.35
CA ARG A 301 20.14 37.44 22.08
C ARG A 301 21.42 36.98 21.35
N GLY A 302 22.60 37.53 21.71
CA GLY A 302 23.87 37.21 21.06
C GLY A 302 24.72 36.13 21.73
N SER A 303 24.27 35.54 22.85
CA SER A 303 25.08 34.58 23.60
C SER A 303 24.96 33.17 23.02
N ALA A 304 26.06 32.62 22.49
CA ALA A 304 26.13 31.23 22.01
C ALA A 304 25.74 30.22 23.10
N VAL A 305 25.99 30.55 24.38
CA VAL A 305 25.61 29.73 25.54
C VAL A 305 24.09 29.68 25.70
N ALA A 306 23.39 30.80 25.44
CA ALA A 306 21.92 30.84 25.48
C ALA A 306 21.29 29.99 24.36
N ALA A 307 21.87 30.02 23.16
CA ALA A 307 21.41 29.19 22.05
C ALA A 307 21.66 27.69 22.31
N ALA A 308 22.82 27.32 22.85
CA ALA A 308 23.16 25.94 23.18
C ALA A 308 22.26 25.39 24.30
N THR A 309 22.02 26.18 25.35
CA THR A 309 21.13 25.79 26.47
C THR A 309 19.67 25.69 26.06
N ALA A 310 19.15 26.60 25.22
CA ALA A 310 17.81 26.50 24.66
C ALA A 310 17.63 25.22 23.82
N THR A 311 18.65 24.87 23.02
CA THR A 311 18.65 23.64 22.22
C THR A 311 18.67 22.38 23.10
N ALA A 312 19.47 22.36 24.16
CA ALA A 312 19.54 21.26 25.11
C ALA A 312 18.22 21.07 25.89
N VAL A 313 17.60 22.16 26.35
CA VAL A 313 16.29 22.14 27.02
C VAL A 313 15.22 21.60 26.07
N CYS A 314 15.23 22.03 24.81
CA CYS A 314 14.33 21.48 23.79
C CYS A 314 14.50 19.98 23.63
N ALA A 315 15.73 19.50 23.45
CA ALA A 315 16.00 18.07 23.28
C ALA A 315 15.48 17.24 24.46
N LEU A 316 15.67 17.72 25.69
CA LEU A 316 15.21 17.06 26.93
C LEU A 316 13.68 17.01 27.05
N VAL A 317 12.99 18.11 26.71
CA VAL A 317 11.51 18.18 26.78
C VAL A 317 10.85 17.40 25.64
N LEU A 318 11.45 17.40 24.44
CA LEU A 318 10.85 16.79 23.25
C LEU A 318 11.00 15.29 23.16
N ALA A 319 12.06 14.69 23.71
CA ALA A 319 12.23 13.24 23.71
C ALA A 319 11.03 12.50 24.36
N PRO A 320 10.60 12.82 25.59
CA PRO A 320 9.43 12.19 26.18
C PRO A 320 8.13 12.60 25.48
N LEU A 321 7.99 13.88 25.10
CA LEU A 321 6.79 14.40 24.44
C LEU A 321 6.53 13.73 23.08
N ARG A 322 7.57 13.47 22.27
CA ARG A 322 7.46 12.75 20.99
C ARG A 322 6.94 11.34 21.18
N SER A 323 7.44 10.62 22.19
CA SER A 323 7.00 9.26 22.51
C SER A 323 5.54 9.23 22.97
N TRP A 324 5.10 10.25 23.70
CA TRP A 324 3.73 10.38 24.19
C TRP A 324 2.78 10.79 23.06
N LEU A 325 3.13 11.82 22.28
CA LEU A 325 2.36 12.28 21.11
C LEU A 325 2.15 11.14 20.11
N ARG A 326 3.19 10.38 19.75
CA ARG A 326 3.05 9.21 18.88
C ARG A 326 2.05 8.20 19.45
N ARG A 327 2.17 7.86 20.74
CA ARG A 327 1.22 6.94 21.41
C ARG A 327 -0.21 7.47 21.42
N VAL A 328 -0.42 8.78 21.59
CA VAL A 328 -1.75 9.40 21.61
C VAL A 328 -2.36 9.48 20.21
N VAL A 329 -1.56 9.85 19.19
CA VAL A 329 -2.03 9.94 17.81
C VAL A 329 -2.35 8.55 17.27
N ASP A 330 -1.50 7.55 17.51
CA ASP A 330 -1.77 6.15 17.13
C ASP A 330 -3.06 5.63 17.80
N ARG A 331 -3.33 6.01 19.06
CA ARG A 331 -4.57 5.64 19.77
C ARG A 331 -5.81 6.30 19.17
N ARG A 332 -5.72 7.55 18.72
CA ARG A 332 -6.88 8.33 18.24
C ARG A 332 -7.17 8.13 16.75
N LEU A 333 -6.16 7.93 15.92
CA LEU A 333 -6.33 7.96 14.47
C LEU A 333 -6.52 6.57 13.84
N TYR A 334 -5.95 5.49 14.40
CA TYR A 334 -6.10 4.10 13.89
C TYR A 334 -6.44 3.05 14.95
N PRO A 335 -7.62 3.14 15.59
CA PRO A 335 -8.10 2.07 16.47
C PRO A 335 -8.08 0.66 15.84
N PRO A 336 -8.51 0.43 14.58
CA PRO A 336 -8.62 -0.92 14.02
C PRO A 336 -7.26 -1.60 13.78
N ARG A 337 -6.27 -0.85 13.27
CA ARG A 337 -4.93 -1.38 13.02
C ARG A 337 -4.25 -1.80 14.31
N ARG A 338 -4.31 -0.94 15.34
CA ARG A 338 -3.71 -1.24 16.64
C ARG A 338 -4.42 -2.40 17.32
N ALA A 339 -5.74 -2.48 17.20
CA ALA A 339 -6.50 -3.63 17.67
C ALA A 339 -6.07 -4.92 16.98
N ALA A 340 -5.96 -4.94 15.65
CA ALA A 340 -5.55 -6.14 14.91
C ALA A 340 -4.12 -6.59 15.23
N LEU A 341 -3.15 -5.67 15.28
CA LEU A 341 -1.77 -6.01 15.63
C LEU A 341 -1.64 -6.48 17.08
N ALA A 342 -2.30 -5.81 18.02
CA ALA A 342 -2.32 -6.24 19.42
C ALA A 342 -3.01 -7.60 19.58
N ALA A 343 -4.05 -7.88 18.80
CA ALA A 343 -4.75 -9.16 18.82
C ALA A 343 -3.90 -10.29 18.22
N ILE A 344 -3.11 -10.03 17.18
CA ILE A 344 -2.11 -10.98 16.65
C ILE A 344 -1.04 -11.26 17.70
N ASP A 345 -0.50 -10.22 18.33
CA ASP A 345 0.55 -10.35 19.35
C ASP A 345 0.03 -11.13 20.57
N GLU A 346 -1.19 -10.84 21.02
CA GLU A 346 -1.88 -11.58 22.08
C GLU A 346 -2.11 -13.05 21.70
N LEU A 347 -2.56 -13.32 20.47
CA LEU A 347 -2.72 -14.69 19.97
C LEU A 347 -1.39 -15.44 19.93
N GLN A 348 -0.30 -14.78 19.49
CA GLN A 348 1.03 -15.36 19.54
C GLN A 348 1.44 -15.69 20.98
N HIS A 349 1.24 -14.78 21.94
CA HIS A 349 1.53 -15.04 23.34
C HIS A 349 0.72 -16.23 23.88
N ARG A 350 -0.58 -16.31 23.59
CA ARG A 350 -1.43 -17.45 23.97
C ARG A 350 -0.96 -18.77 23.37
N ILE A 351 -0.54 -18.78 22.10
CA ILE A 351 0.03 -19.98 21.45
C ILE A 351 1.33 -20.40 22.13
N HIS A 352 2.23 -19.46 22.46
CA HIS A 352 3.48 -19.77 23.16
C HIS A 352 3.24 -20.27 24.59
N ALA A 353 2.17 -19.80 25.24
CA ALA A 353 1.73 -20.29 26.55
C ALA A 353 0.99 -21.65 26.50
N GLY A 354 0.67 -22.17 25.31
CA GLY A 354 -0.10 -23.40 25.15
C GLY A 354 -1.61 -23.26 25.35
N GLU A 355 -2.12 -22.03 25.41
CA GLU A 355 -3.53 -21.69 25.68
C GLU A 355 -4.30 -21.24 24.41
N GLY A 356 -3.64 -21.27 23.24
CA GLY A 356 -4.21 -20.80 21.99
C GLY A 356 -3.77 -21.64 20.80
N SER A 357 -4.59 -21.58 19.75
CA SER A 357 -4.37 -22.28 18.50
C SER A 357 -4.23 -21.30 17.32
N PRO A 358 -3.28 -21.51 16.38
CA PRO A 358 -3.10 -20.63 15.22
C PRO A 358 -4.32 -20.59 14.28
N GLU A 359 -5.20 -21.59 14.36
CA GLU A 359 -6.48 -21.64 13.66
C GLU A 359 -7.46 -20.55 14.13
N GLU A 360 -7.29 -20.00 15.34
CA GLU A 360 -8.11 -18.89 15.88
C GLU A 360 -7.83 -17.54 15.21
N LEU A 361 -6.80 -17.43 14.36
CA LEU A 361 -6.40 -16.18 13.70
C LEU A 361 -7.57 -15.46 13.01
N GLU A 362 -8.43 -16.21 12.31
CA GLU A 362 -9.60 -15.65 11.65
C GLU A 362 -10.59 -15.02 12.64
N ALA A 363 -10.90 -15.71 13.74
CA ALA A 363 -11.81 -15.22 14.76
C ALA A 363 -11.25 -13.98 15.49
N VAL A 364 -9.95 -14.01 15.80
CA VAL A 364 -9.23 -12.90 16.43
C VAL A 364 -9.24 -11.66 15.54
N LEU A 365 -8.98 -11.82 14.24
CA LEU A 365 -9.03 -10.72 13.28
C LEU A 365 -10.45 -10.20 13.05
N ARG A 366 -11.46 -11.07 12.95
CA ARG A 366 -12.89 -10.66 12.90
C ARG A 366 -13.26 -9.77 14.07
N GLN A 367 -12.89 -10.18 15.29
CA GLN A 367 -13.21 -9.44 16.51
C GLN A 367 -12.44 -8.10 16.58
N ALA A 368 -11.15 -8.12 16.26
CA ALA A 368 -10.29 -6.95 16.35
C ALA A 368 -10.65 -5.87 15.31
N LEU A 369 -10.99 -6.29 14.09
CA LEU A 369 -11.37 -5.39 12.98
C LEU A 369 -12.86 -5.08 12.96
N ARG A 370 -13.68 -5.75 13.79
CA ARG A 370 -15.15 -5.67 13.80
C ARG A 370 -15.76 -5.94 12.42
N ASP A 371 -15.14 -6.85 11.68
CA ASP A 371 -15.59 -7.26 10.35
C ASP A 371 -16.02 -8.73 10.39
N PRO A 372 -17.32 -9.03 10.46
CA PRO A 372 -17.80 -10.40 10.55
C PRO A 372 -17.55 -11.19 9.26
N GLU A 373 -17.45 -10.50 8.11
CA GLU A 373 -17.21 -11.10 6.79
C GLU A 373 -15.73 -11.42 6.53
N LEU A 374 -14.84 -11.05 7.46
CA LEU A 374 -13.41 -11.30 7.29
C LEU A 374 -13.11 -12.80 7.27
N ARG A 375 -12.34 -13.25 6.28
CA ARG A 375 -11.90 -14.64 6.12
C ARG A 375 -10.40 -14.72 5.86
N VAL A 376 -9.77 -15.76 6.39
CA VAL A 376 -8.35 -16.04 6.16
C VAL A 376 -8.25 -17.25 5.26
N GLY A 377 -7.73 -17.06 4.05
CA GLY A 377 -7.50 -18.12 3.08
C GLY A 377 -6.05 -18.60 3.10
N TYR A 378 -5.86 -19.91 3.10
CA TYR A 378 -4.57 -20.59 3.05
C TYR A 378 -4.37 -21.22 1.67
N LEU A 379 -3.13 -21.17 1.17
CA LEU A 379 -2.77 -21.86 -0.07
C LEU A 379 -2.32 -23.30 0.23
N VAL A 380 -3.25 -24.25 0.22
CA VAL A 380 -2.94 -25.67 0.50
C VAL A 380 -2.68 -26.43 -0.81
N PRO A 381 -1.62 -27.25 -0.90
CA PRO A 381 -1.38 -28.08 -2.09
C PRO A 381 -2.56 -28.98 -2.44
N GLY A 382 -3.00 -28.96 -3.69
CA GLY A 382 -4.12 -29.77 -4.19
C GLY A 382 -5.49 -29.09 -4.13
N ALA A 383 -5.61 -27.91 -3.50
CA ALA A 383 -6.82 -27.10 -3.59
C ALA A 383 -6.86 -26.30 -4.91
N ALA A 384 -8.07 -26.08 -5.45
CA ALA A 384 -8.27 -25.29 -6.67
C ALA A 384 -8.10 -23.77 -6.46
N GLY A 385 -7.90 -23.32 -5.22
CA GLY A 385 -7.78 -21.93 -4.82
C GLY A 385 -7.46 -21.78 -3.33
N PHE A 386 -7.69 -20.60 -2.78
CA PHE A 386 -7.52 -20.35 -1.34
C PHE A 386 -8.69 -20.93 -0.55
N VAL A 387 -8.38 -21.67 0.51
CA VAL A 387 -9.37 -22.32 1.38
C VAL A 387 -9.18 -21.84 2.81
N ASP A 388 -10.26 -21.70 3.58
CA ASP A 388 -10.17 -21.36 5.00
C ASP A 388 -9.76 -22.57 5.86
N ALA A 389 -9.75 -22.40 7.19
CA ALA A 389 -9.42 -23.48 8.12
C ALA A 389 -10.42 -24.65 8.08
N ALA A 390 -11.65 -24.43 7.61
CA ALA A 390 -12.67 -25.46 7.43
C ALA A 390 -12.59 -26.14 6.05
N GLY A 391 -11.79 -25.61 5.12
CA GLY A 391 -11.65 -26.11 3.75
C GLY A 391 -12.61 -25.47 2.75
N GLU A 392 -13.35 -24.43 3.15
CA GLU A 392 -14.28 -23.72 2.28
C GLU A 392 -13.56 -22.68 1.42
N PRO A 393 -13.92 -22.51 0.13
CA PRO A 393 -13.24 -21.58 -0.76
C PRO A 393 -13.42 -20.13 -0.29
N VAL A 394 -12.33 -19.37 -0.32
CA VAL A 394 -12.30 -17.93 -0.01
C VAL A 394 -12.26 -17.14 -1.31
N GLY A 395 -13.29 -16.32 -1.55
CA GLY A 395 -13.42 -15.47 -2.73
C GLY A 395 -13.71 -14.01 -2.39
N GLY A 396 -13.69 -13.13 -3.39
CA GLY A 396 -13.96 -11.69 -3.24
C GLY A 396 -12.73 -10.81 -3.43
N GLU A 397 -12.75 -9.60 -2.87
CA GLU A 397 -11.60 -8.69 -2.84
C GLU A 397 -10.60 -9.20 -1.79
N VAL A 398 -9.46 -9.69 -2.26
CA VAL A 398 -8.45 -10.38 -1.44
C VAL A 398 -7.15 -9.61 -1.40
N VAL A 399 -6.48 -9.68 -0.24
CA VAL A 399 -5.14 -9.15 -0.02
C VAL A 399 -4.16 -10.30 0.15
N PRO A 400 -3.07 -10.37 -0.64
CA PRO A 400 -2.11 -11.46 -0.55
C PRO A 400 -1.31 -11.39 0.76
N VAL A 401 -1.11 -12.55 1.38
CA VAL A 401 -0.19 -12.74 2.50
C VAL A 401 1.11 -13.32 1.95
N MET A 402 2.21 -12.59 2.12
CA MET A 402 3.52 -12.95 1.58
C MET A 402 4.49 -13.31 2.70
N LEU A 403 5.27 -14.37 2.51
CA LEU A 403 6.38 -14.73 3.38
C LEU A 403 7.61 -15.07 2.53
N GLY A 404 8.70 -14.32 2.70
CA GLY A 404 9.91 -14.53 1.91
C GLY A 404 9.73 -14.35 0.39
N GLY A 405 8.77 -13.53 -0.05
CA GLY A 405 8.46 -13.33 -1.47
C GLY A 405 7.53 -14.38 -2.10
N VAL A 406 7.11 -15.39 -1.33
CA VAL A 406 6.15 -16.41 -1.75
C VAL A 406 4.78 -16.08 -1.17
N GLN A 407 3.72 -16.21 -1.98
CA GLN A 407 2.34 -16.05 -1.51
C GLN A 407 1.89 -17.33 -0.79
N ILE A 408 1.55 -17.19 0.49
CA ILE A 408 1.20 -18.31 1.36
C ILE A 408 -0.29 -18.37 1.70
N GLY A 409 -1.00 -17.26 1.49
CA GLY A 409 -2.43 -17.13 1.78
C GLY A 409 -3.01 -15.79 1.32
N VAL A 410 -4.23 -15.51 1.75
CA VAL A 410 -4.98 -14.27 1.50
C VAL A 410 -5.81 -13.87 2.71
N LEU A 411 -6.02 -12.57 2.87
CA LEU A 411 -7.04 -12.01 3.75
C LEU A 411 -8.17 -11.44 2.88
N ALA A 412 -9.39 -11.90 3.09
CA ALA A 412 -10.60 -11.38 2.44
C ALA A 412 -11.42 -10.61 3.46
N GLY A 413 -11.87 -9.41 3.13
CA GLY A 413 -12.68 -8.59 4.04
C GLY A 413 -12.75 -7.13 3.63
N ASN A 414 -13.47 -6.35 4.42
CA ASN A 414 -13.64 -4.91 4.21
C ASN A 414 -12.38 -4.16 4.66
N GLY A 415 -11.91 -3.22 3.84
CA GLY A 415 -10.76 -2.39 4.18
C GLY A 415 -9.41 -3.02 3.82
N SER A 416 -9.22 -3.31 2.53
CA SER A 416 -7.99 -3.85 1.93
C SER A 416 -6.70 -3.14 2.37
N ALA A 417 -6.79 -1.85 2.70
CA ALA A 417 -5.76 -1.04 3.35
C ALA A 417 -5.22 -1.63 4.66
N VAL A 418 -6.11 -1.91 5.62
CA VAL A 418 -5.74 -2.44 6.93
C VAL A 418 -5.28 -3.88 6.79
N LEU A 419 -5.97 -4.66 5.93
CA LEU A 419 -5.62 -6.04 5.66
C LEU A 419 -4.20 -6.20 5.08
N ARG A 420 -3.71 -5.27 4.24
CA ARG A 420 -2.31 -5.32 3.74
C ARG A 420 -1.28 -5.23 4.86
N VAL A 421 -1.49 -4.33 5.80
CA VAL A 421 -0.57 -4.15 6.93
C VAL A 421 -0.67 -5.32 7.90
N VAL A 422 -1.87 -5.85 8.10
CA VAL A 422 -2.12 -7.02 8.95
C VAL A 422 -1.59 -8.29 8.30
N ALA A 423 -1.59 -8.41 6.97
CA ALA A 423 -1.08 -9.55 6.22
C ALA A 423 0.39 -9.83 6.55
N ASP A 424 1.23 -8.79 6.55
CA ASP A 424 2.66 -8.94 6.88
C ASP A 424 2.86 -9.45 8.32
N ALA A 425 2.09 -8.92 9.27
CA ALA A 425 2.16 -9.34 10.68
C ALA A 425 1.59 -10.73 10.92
N ALA A 426 0.57 -11.12 10.16
CA ALA A 426 -0.09 -12.42 10.25
C ALA A 426 0.66 -13.53 9.51
N ALA A 427 1.64 -13.20 8.65
CA ALA A 427 2.31 -14.15 7.76
C ALA A 427 2.86 -15.40 8.47
N SER A 428 3.51 -15.24 9.63
CA SER A 428 4.03 -16.37 10.41
C SER A 428 2.92 -17.29 10.92
N LEU A 429 1.79 -16.74 11.36
CA LEU A 429 0.65 -17.55 11.82
C LEU A 429 -0.04 -18.24 10.64
N VAL A 430 -0.19 -17.54 9.51
CA VAL A 430 -0.75 -18.10 8.27
C VAL A 430 0.10 -19.28 7.78
N GLU A 431 1.43 -19.17 7.82
CA GLU A 431 2.33 -20.25 7.45
C GLU A 431 2.18 -21.46 8.37
N VAL A 432 2.13 -21.25 9.68
CA VAL A 432 1.93 -22.34 10.65
C VAL A 432 0.60 -23.05 10.41
N THR A 433 -0.49 -22.32 10.18
CA THR A 433 -1.81 -22.92 9.90
C THR A 433 -1.81 -23.65 8.55
N ARG A 434 -1.17 -23.08 7.51
CA ARG A 434 -1.01 -23.74 6.20
C ARG A 434 -0.29 -25.07 6.33
N LEU A 435 0.84 -25.10 7.05
CA LEU A 435 1.63 -26.31 7.28
C LEU A 435 0.86 -27.37 8.07
N ARG A 436 0.07 -26.96 9.07
CA ARG A 436 -0.82 -27.88 9.80
C ARG A 436 -1.92 -28.46 8.92
N ALA A 437 -2.52 -27.65 8.05
CA ALA A 437 -3.52 -28.10 7.09
C ALA A 437 -2.93 -29.08 6.07
N GLU A 438 -1.73 -28.81 5.56
CA GLU A 438 -0.98 -29.69 4.67
C GLU A 438 -0.64 -31.03 5.35
N LEU A 439 -0.15 -30.99 6.60
CA LEU A 439 0.13 -32.19 7.38
C LEU A 439 -1.14 -33.02 7.63
N ALA A 440 -2.26 -32.39 7.99
CA ALA A 440 -3.54 -33.07 8.18
C ALA A 440 -4.06 -33.68 6.86
N GLY A 441 -3.82 -33.02 5.73
CA GLY A 441 -4.09 -33.57 4.40
C GLY A 441 -3.26 -34.82 4.11
N ALA A 442 -1.95 -34.75 4.32
CA ALA A 442 -1.03 -35.87 4.10
C ALA A 442 -1.35 -37.07 5.00
N LEU A 443 -1.69 -36.84 6.28
CA LEU A 443 -2.10 -37.91 7.19
C LEU A 443 -3.36 -38.61 6.71
N ARG A 444 -4.39 -37.86 6.28
CA ARG A 444 -5.61 -38.44 5.70
C ARG A 444 -5.33 -39.28 4.45
N GLU A 445 -4.39 -38.84 3.61
CA GLU A 445 -3.99 -39.59 2.42
C GLU A 445 -3.29 -40.91 2.79
N VAL A 446 -2.40 -40.88 3.78
CA VAL A 446 -1.70 -42.07 4.30
C VAL A 446 -2.70 -43.05 4.92
N GLU A 447 -3.64 -42.56 5.74
CA GLU A 447 -4.69 -43.37 6.34
C GLU A 447 -5.60 -44.01 5.28
N ALA A 448 -6.01 -43.24 4.26
CA ALA A 448 -6.80 -43.75 3.15
C ALA A 448 -6.03 -44.80 2.33
N SER A 449 -4.72 -44.60 2.11
CA SER A 449 -3.86 -45.56 1.44
C SER A 449 -3.72 -46.86 2.24
N ARG A 450 -3.52 -46.74 3.55
CA ARG A 450 -3.46 -47.89 4.46
C ARG A 450 -4.78 -48.66 4.46
N ALA A 451 -5.91 -47.97 4.50
CA ALA A 451 -7.24 -48.60 4.42
C ALA A 451 -7.41 -49.39 3.10
N ARG A 452 -7.03 -48.80 1.96
CA ARG A 452 -7.06 -49.49 0.66
C ARG A 452 -6.15 -50.72 0.61
N LEU A 453 -4.96 -50.64 1.20
CA LEU A 453 -4.02 -51.78 1.25
C LEU A 453 -4.52 -52.91 2.15
N VAL A 454 -5.12 -52.58 3.29
CA VAL A 454 -5.74 -53.59 4.19
C VAL A 454 -6.90 -54.28 3.47
N GLN A 455 -7.79 -53.50 2.84
CA GLN A 455 -8.90 -54.06 2.07
C GLN A 455 -8.43 -54.97 0.92
N ALA A 456 -7.39 -54.55 0.19
CA ALA A 456 -6.79 -55.37 -0.86
C ALA A 456 -6.13 -56.64 -0.30
N GLY A 457 -5.45 -56.54 0.84
CA GLY A 457 -4.85 -57.68 1.54
C GLY A 457 -5.89 -58.70 2.00
N ASP A 458 -6.99 -58.25 2.59
CA ASP A 458 -8.10 -59.10 3.03
C ASP A 458 -8.83 -59.77 1.85
N ALA A 459 -8.95 -59.07 0.73
CA ALA A 459 -9.51 -59.63 -0.50
C ALA A 459 -8.61 -60.74 -1.05
N GLU A 460 -7.29 -60.50 -1.13
CA GLU A 460 -6.35 -61.50 -1.63
C GLU A 460 -6.24 -62.70 -0.68
N ARG A 461 -6.25 -62.48 0.64
CA ARG A 461 -6.24 -63.56 1.63
C ARG A 461 -7.48 -64.47 1.49
N ARG A 462 -8.68 -63.89 1.34
CA ARG A 462 -9.92 -64.65 1.09
C ARG A 462 -9.90 -65.38 -0.25
N ARG A 463 -9.27 -64.79 -1.27
CA ARG A 463 -9.07 -65.45 -2.57
C ARG A 463 -8.13 -66.65 -2.45
N LEU A 464 -7.00 -66.49 -1.77
CA LEU A 464 -6.03 -67.56 -1.51
C LEU A 464 -6.64 -68.68 -0.66
N GLU A 465 -7.43 -68.35 0.35
CA GLU A 465 -8.15 -69.31 1.17
C GLU A 465 -9.10 -70.18 0.33
N ARG A 466 -9.90 -69.56 -0.55
CA ARG A 466 -10.76 -70.27 -1.50
C ARG A 466 -9.96 -71.13 -2.49
N ASP A 467 -8.96 -70.56 -3.15
CA ASP A 467 -8.11 -71.30 -4.10
C ASP A 467 -7.42 -72.51 -3.43
N LEU A 468 -7.02 -72.37 -2.16
CA LEU A 468 -6.42 -73.46 -1.38
C LEU A 468 -7.47 -74.49 -0.97
N HIS A 469 -8.66 -74.06 -0.53
CA HIS A 469 -9.75 -74.96 -0.13
C HIS A 469 -10.22 -75.81 -1.32
N ASP A 470 -10.54 -75.16 -2.44
CA ASP A 470 -10.97 -75.82 -3.67
C ASP A 470 -9.85 -76.72 -4.23
N GLY A 471 -8.62 -76.20 -4.25
CA GLY A 471 -7.46 -76.93 -4.76
C GLY A 471 -7.04 -78.11 -3.89
N ALA A 472 -7.25 -78.05 -2.57
CA ALA A 472 -7.00 -79.15 -1.65
C ALA A 472 -8.09 -80.21 -1.75
N GLN A 473 -9.37 -79.81 -1.79
CA GLN A 473 -10.49 -80.72 -1.96
C GLN A 473 -10.41 -81.49 -3.28
N GLN A 474 -10.15 -80.81 -4.41
CA GLN A 474 -9.99 -81.47 -5.71
C GLN A 474 -8.85 -82.48 -5.71
N ARG A 475 -7.70 -82.15 -5.08
CA ARG A 475 -6.58 -83.08 -4.97
C ARG A 475 -6.89 -84.28 -4.09
N LEU A 476 -7.56 -84.08 -2.95
CA LEU A 476 -7.95 -85.16 -2.05
C LEU A 476 -9.00 -86.09 -2.67
N VAL A 477 -9.99 -85.55 -3.40
CA VAL A 477 -10.99 -86.34 -4.12
C VAL A 477 -10.33 -87.15 -5.24
N SER A 478 -9.46 -86.52 -6.05
CA SER A 478 -8.70 -87.21 -7.09
C SER A 478 -7.83 -88.33 -6.51
N LEU A 479 -7.14 -88.08 -5.38
CA LEU A 479 -6.31 -89.07 -4.70
C LEU A 479 -7.16 -90.22 -4.16
N GLY A 480 -8.31 -89.93 -3.55
CA GLY A 480 -9.25 -90.92 -3.03
C GLY A 480 -9.85 -91.80 -4.13
N MET A 481 -10.19 -91.23 -5.30
CA MET A 481 -10.63 -92.00 -6.46
C MET A 481 -9.51 -92.89 -7.01
N SER A 482 -8.28 -92.37 -7.09
CA SER A 482 -7.10 -93.13 -7.54
C SER A 482 -6.82 -94.32 -6.61
N LEU A 483 -6.90 -94.11 -5.30
CA LEU A 483 -6.74 -95.16 -4.28
C LEU A 483 -7.85 -96.23 -4.36
N ARG A 484 -9.12 -95.83 -4.58
CA ARG A 484 -10.22 -96.80 -4.78
C ARG A 484 -10.07 -97.61 -6.06
N LEU A 485 -9.58 -96.99 -7.14
CA LEU A 485 -9.30 -97.70 -8.38
C LEU A 485 -8.18 -98.73 -8.16
N ALA A 486 -7.09 -98.33 -7.50
CA ALA A 486 -6.00 -99.23 -7.14
C ALA A 486 -6.47 -100.38 -6.23
N GLN A 487 -7.31 -100.11 -5.22
CA GLN A 487 -7.89 -101.14 -4.35
C GLN A 487 -8.78 -102.14 -5.10
N ARG A 488 -9.58 -101.70 -6.08
CA ARG A 488 -10.41 -102.61 -6.90
C ARG A 488 -9.55 -103.51 -7.79
N HIS A 489 -8.51 -102.97 -8.42
CA HIS A 489 -7.61 -103.75 -9.26
C HIS A 489 -6.77 -104.77 -8.47
N LEU A 490 -6.49 -104.51 -7.18
CA LEU A 490 -5.84 -105.46 -6.27
C LEU A 490 -6.72 -106.68 -5.92
N ALA A 491 -8.05 -106.59 -6.05
CA ALA A 491 -8.95 -107.70 -5.77
C ALA A 491 -9.08 -108.70 -6.95
N ASP A 492 -8.76 -108.29 -8.18
CA ASP A 492 -8.97 -109.08 -9.41
C ASP A 492 -7.71 -109.84 -9.90
N GLY A 493 -6.62 -109.84 -9.12
CA GLY A 493 -5.55 -110.84 -9.23
C GLY A 493 -4.63 -110.78 -10.46
N THR A 494 -4.70 -109.78 -11.34
CA THR A 494 -3.69 -109.61 -12.42
C THR A 494 -3.32 -108.15 -12.69
N VAL A 495 -2.00 -107.89 -12.62
CA VAL A 495 -1.20 -106.77 -13.18
C VAL A 495 -0.89 -105.51 -12.31
N ASP A 496 0.42 -105.22 -12.32
CA ASP A 496 1.23 -104.02 -12.04
C ASP A 496 0.63 -102.83 -11.27
N VAL A 497 0.95 -102.79 -9.97
CA VAL A 497 0.57 -101.73 -9.02
C VAL A 497 1.35 -100.42 -9.25
N ASP A 498 2.51 -100.46 -9.92
CA ASP A 498 3.35 -99.27 -10.10
C ASP A 498 2.78 -98.28 -11.12
N GLY A 499 2.11 -98.78 -12.18
CA GLY A 499 1.52 -97.93 -13.24
C GLY A 499 0.34 -97.06 -12.78
N VAL A 500 -0.47 -97.56 -11.84
CA VAL A 500 -1.65 -96.84 -11.30
C VAL A 500 -1.23 -95.78 -10.27
N LEU A 501 -0.20 -96.07 -9.45
CA LEU A 501 0.38 -95.09 -8.52
C LEU A 501 1.05 -93.92 -9.26
N ASP A 502 1.68 -94.17 -10.41
CA ASP A 502 2.29 -93.10 -11.22
C ASP A 502 1.25 -92.18 -11.89
N GLN A 503 0.03 -92.64 -12.16
CA GLN A 503 -1.05 -91.79 -12.68
C GLN A 503 -1.62 -90.83 -11.62
N GLY A 504 -1.64 -91.23 -10.34
CA GLY A 504 -2.10 -90.40 -9.21
C GLY A 504 -1.13 -89.26 -8.82
N LEU A 505 0.12 -89.30 -9.27
CA LEU A 505 1.11 -88.25 -8.97
C LEU A 505 0.90 -86.99 -9.82
N PRO A 506 0.95 -85.77 -9.25
CA PRO A 506 0.87 -84.53 -10.01
C PRO A 506 1.90 -84.49 -11.15
N SER A 507 1.53 -83.94 -12.30
CA SER A 507 2.37 -83.94 -13.51
C SER A 507 3.76 -83.31 -13.33
N TRP A 508 3.94 -82.44 -12.33
CA TRP A 508 5.23 -81.86 -11.96
C TRP A 508 6.16 -82.86 -11.24
N LEU A 509 5.61 -83.77 -10.43
CA LEU A 509 6.35 -84.85 -9.76
C LEU A 509 6.79 -85.93 -10.73
N ARG A 510 5.96 -86.28 -11.73
CA ARG A 510 6.35 -87.14 -12.87
C ARG A 510 7.51 -86.53 -13.68
N ARG A 511 7.48 -85.21 -13.87
CA ARG A 511 8.56 -84.46 -14.53
C ARG A 511 9.84 -84.40 -13.69
N TRP A 512 9.72 -84.38 -12.36
CA TRP A 512 10.88 -84.42 -11.46
C TRP A 512 11.53 -85.82 -11.41
N ARG A 513 10.74 -86.91 -11.38
CA ARG A 513 11.25 -88.29 -11.44
C ARG A 513 11.94 -88.63 -12.77
N SER A 514 11.41 -88.16 -13.91
CA SER A 514 12.06 -88.31 -15.22
C SER A 514 13.36 -87.49 -15.34
N CYS A 515 13.45 -86.35 -14.65
CA CYS A 515 14.69 -85.58 -14.54
C CYS A 515 15.71 -86.23 -13.58
N GLY A 516 15.25 -87.01 -12.59
CA GLY A 516 16.10 -87.77 -11.67
C GLY A 516 16.76 -89.01 -12.30
N ARG A 517 16.10 -89.71 -13.23
CA ARG A 517 16.68 -90.87 -13.94
C ARG A 517 17.68 -90.50 -15.05
N SER A 518 17.75 -89.24 -15.46
CA SER A 518 18.66 -88.75 -16.51
C SER A 518 19.94 -88.10 -15.98
N ARG A 519 20.28 -88.28 -14.70
CA ARG A 519 21.50 -87.73 -14.08
C ARG A 519 22.44 -88.81 -13.54
N THR A 520 22.94 -89.66 -14.43
CA THR A 520 24.34 -90.08 -14.37
C THR A 520 25.17 -89.06 -15.14
N GLY A 521 25.73 -88.07 -14.42
CA GLY A 521 26.71 -87.12 -14.99
C GLY A 521 26.23 -85.68 -15.18
N CYS A 522 25.95 -84.96 -14.09
CA CYS A 522 26.37 -83.55 -13.91
C CYS A 522 25.85 -83.03 -12.56
N GLY A 523 26.59 -83.33 -11.50
CA GLY A 523 26.50 -82.60 -10.24
C GLY A 523 27.39 -81.36 -10.29
N ARG A 524 26.95 -80.31 -9.57
CA ARG A 524 27.71 -79.11 -9.14
C ARG A 524 27.93 -78.01 -10.18
N ARG A 525 27.00 -77.05 -10.21
CA ARG A 525 27.24 -75.62 -9.93
C ARG A 525 25.98 -74.81 -10.23
N ALA A 526 25.51 -74.05 -9.24
CA ALA A 526 24.65 -72.85 -9.31
C ALA A 526 23.57 -72.86 -8.20
N TRP A 527 24.01 -72.70 -6.96
CA TRP A 527 23.20 -72.20 -5.85
C TRP A 527 23.92 -70.97 -5.30
N THR A 528 23.98 -69.90 -6.10
CA THR A 528 24.44 -68.58 -5.66
C THR A 528 24.08 -67.54 -6.73
N THR A 529 22.83 -67.10 -6.74
CA THR A 529 22.43 -65.70 -7.04
C THR A 529 20.92 -65.60 -7.00
N GLY A 530 20.41 -64.77 -6.09
CA GLY A 530 18.99 -64.50 -5.94
C GLY A 530 18.41 -63.84 -7.20
N CYS A 531 17.48 -64.52 -7.86
CA CYS A 531 16.57 -63.91 -8.84
C CYS A 531 15.16 -64.48 -8.60
N ARG A 532 14.24 -63.59 -8.22
CA ARG A 532 12.80 -63.89 -8.13
C ARG A 532 12.20 -64.00 -9.54
N PRO A 533 11.29 -64.95 -9.83
CA PRO A 533 10.64 -65.02 -11.13
C PRO A 533 9.46 -64.03 -11.21
N ARG A 534 9.47 -63.16 -12.23
CA ARG A 534 8.34 -62.29 -12.59
C ARG A 534 7.60 -62.93 -13.78
N TRP A 535 6.38 -63.39 -13.57
CA TRP A 535 5.53 -63.94 -14.63
C TRP A 535 4.80 -62.81 -15.36
N ARG A 536 4.95 -62.74 -16.70
CA ARG A 536 4.09 -61.93 -17.56
C ARG A 536 3.45 -62.87 -18.59
N ARG A 537 2.12 -62.99 -18.57
CA ARG A 537 1.34 -63.73 -19.57
C ARG A 537 1.18 -62.86 -20.82
N SER A 538 1.74 -63.28 -21.95
CA SER A 538 1.27 -62.90 -23.28
C SER A 538 1.12 -64.15 -24.14
N ARG A 539 0.08 -64.13 -24.98
CA ARG A 539 -0.49 -65.27 -25.69
C ARG A 539 0.53 -65.96 -26.62
N GLY A 540 0.62 -67.28 -26.50
CA GLY A 540 0.99 -68.21 -27.57
C GLY A 540 2.38 -68.08 -28.20
N THR A 541 3.44 -68.53 -27.51
CA THR A 541 4.61 -69.29 -28.04
C THR A 541 5.72 -69.34 -26.99
N CYS A 542 6.14 -70.53 -26.58
CA CYS A 542 7.30 -70.71 -25.69
C CYS A 542 8.60 -70.62 -26.51
N ARG A 543 9.27 -69.46 -26.49
CA ARG A 543 10.70 -69.36 -26.85
C ARG A 543 11.52 -69.01 -25.62
N PHE A 544 12.47 -69.87 -25.29
CA PHE A 544 13.52 -69.61 -24.31
C PHE A 544 14.50 -68.60 -24.93
N ARG A 545 14.51 -67.35 -24.46
CA ARG A 545 15.56 -66.38 -24.79
C ARG A 545 16.14 -65.84 -23.50
N CYS A 546 17.35 -66.28 -23.16
CA CYS A 546 18.22 -65.55 -22.25
C CYS A 546 18.57 -64.21 -22.90
N ALA A 547 18.10 -63.11 -22.31
CA ALA A 547 18.53 -61.78 -22.68
C ALA A 547 19.16 -61.13 -21.44
N CYS A 548 20.46 -61.36 -21.27
CA CYS A 548 21.32 -60.45 -20.51
C CYS A 548 21.51 -59.20 -21.37
N ARG A 549 20.92 -58.08 -20.97
CA ARG A 549 21.28 -56.75 -21.48
C ARG A 549 21.91 -56.01 -20.32
N TRP A 550 23.23 -55.86 -20.36
CA TRP A 550 23.94 -54.70 -19.83
C TRP A 550 25.34 -54.69 -20.45
N TRP A 551 25.53 -53.84 -21.46
CA TRP A 551 26.62 -52.86 -21.62
C TRP A 551 26.67 -52.38 -23.07
N GLY A 552 26.79 -51.06 -23.23
CA GLY A 552 27.04 -50.45 -24.52
C GLY A 552 28.45 -50.80 -25.00
N MET A 553 28.55 -51.13 -26.28
CA MET A 553 29.67 -50.74 -27.13
C MET A 553 29.31 -51.06 -28.58
N SER A 554 29.43 -50.04 -29.41
CA SER A 554 29.43 -50.06 -30.87
C SER A 554 30.50 -51.00 -31.42
N CYS A 555 30.20 -51.71 -32.51
CA CYS A 555 31.13 -51.79 -33.64
C CYS A 555 30.42 -52.18 -34.94
N ARG A 556 30.95 -51.60 -36.02
CA ARG A 556 30.50 -51.66 -37.40
C ARG A 556 30.75 -53.03 -38.03
N SER A 557 30.00 -53.25 -39.10
CA SER A 557 30.16 -54.19 -40.22
C SER A 557 31.56 -54.77 -40.45
N SER A 558 31.62 -56.09 -40.56
CA SER A 558 32.02 -56.84 -41.76
C SER A 558 31.61 -58.30 -41.60
#